data_AF-A0AAD4C980-F1
#
_entry.id   AF-A0AAD4C980-F1
#
_cell.length_a   1.000
_cell.length_b   1.000
_cell.length_c   1.000
_cell.angle_alpha   90.00
_cell.angle_beta   90.00
_cell.angle_gamma   90.00
#
_symmetry.space_group_name_H-M   'P 1'
#
loop_
_entity.id
_entity.type
_entity.pdbx_description
1 polymer ?
#
loop_
_entity_poly.entity_id
_entity_poly.type
_entity_poly.pdbx_seq_one_letter_code
_entity_poly.pdbx_strand_id
1 'polypeptide(L)'
;LFRTQVRHADNYVKKTRAWSKVNSFDTALQLKVAVYRACRIALQNLGADNETLQKYKVLEDADLKMKATASGGNKDARSSRNDHLSWFWSLDVPRDTDRNDWMSEFYRVHWLRSKAVKDRWQEEVELLRAEFEWASNFFQRTAEDWEHRS
;
A
#
# COMPACT_ATOMS: atom_id res chain seq x y z
N LEU A 1 2.13 1.26 -0.63
CA LEU A 1 2.96 1.34 -1.86
C LEU A 1 3.35 -0.01 -2.49
N PHE A 2 2.99 -1.18 -1.94
CA PHE A 2 3.40 -2.47 -2.54
C PHE A 2 2.28 -3.22 -3.28
N ARG A 3 1.04 -2.71 -3.30
CA ARG A 3 -0.12 -3.46 -3.82
C ARG A 3 -0.51 -3.13 -5.26
N THR A 4 0.06 -2.09 -5.87
CA THR A 4 -0.38 -1.59 -7.18
C THR A 4 0.57 -1.87 -8.34
N GLN A 5 1.69 -2.58 -8.11
CA GLN A 5 2.66 -2.93 -9.16
C GLN A 5 2.77 -4.43 -9.41
N VAL A 6 1.67 -5.18 -9.26
CA VAL A 6 1.63 -6.56 -9.72
C VAL A 6 0.44 -6.73 -10.64
N ARG A 7 0.72 -6.81 -11.95
CA ARG A 7 -0.25 -7.32 -12.92
C ARG A 7 -0.51 -8.78 -12.55
N HIS A 8 -1.76 -9.12 -12.24
CA HIS A 8 -2.19 -10.51 -12.13
C HIS A 8 -2.11 -11.14 -13.53
N ALA A 9 -1.08 -11.96 -13.76
CA ALA A 9 -1.00 -12.85 -14.91
C ALA A 9 -1.19 -14.26 -14.36
N ASP A 10 -2.29 -14.92 -14.72
CA ASP A 10 -2.76 -16.16 -14.09
C ASP A 10 -1.89 -17.41 -14.37
N ASN A 11 -0.77 -17.28 -15.08
CA ASN A 11 0.03 -18.43 -15.52
C ASN A 11 1.53 -18.37 -15.23
N TYR A 12 2.00 -17.53 -14.31
CA TYR A 12 3.41 -17.55 -13.90
C TYR A 12 3.58 -17.68 -12.39
N VAL A 13 4.50 -18.57 -12.00
CA VAL A 13 4.97 -18.74 -10.63
C VAL A 13 5.40 -17.36 -10.11
N LYS A 14 4.90 -16.97 -8.93
CA LYS A 14 5.18 -15.68 -8.24
C LYS A 14 6.66 -15.54 -7.82
N LYS A 15 7.58 -15.60 -8.78
CA LYS A 15 9.04 -15.61 -8.63
C LYS A 15 9.71 -14.44 -9.36
N THR A 16 9.09 -13.25 -9.37
CA THR A 16 9.76 -12.04 -9.87
C THR A 16 10.50 -11.31 -8.74
N ARG A 17 11.51 -10.49 -9.08
CA ARG A 17 12.27 -9.69 -8.10
C ARG A 17 11.39 -8.81 -7.21
N ALA A 18 10.28 -8.30 -7.75
CA ALA A 18 9.28 -7.54 -6.99
C ALA A 18 8.60 -8.43 -5.92
N TRP A 19 8.19 -9.65 -6.29
CA TRP A 19 7.62 -10.63 -5.35
C TRP A 19 8.61 -11.07 -4.28
N SER A 20 9.91 -11.21 -4.60
CA SER A 20 10.93 -11.55 -3.61
C SER A 20 11.01 -10.50 -2.49
N LYS A 21 10.92 -9.21 -2.83
CA LYS A 21 10.90 -8.13 -1.81
C LYS A 21 9.63 -8.21 -0.97
N VAL A 22 8.47 -8.33 -1.61
CA VAL A 22 7.18 -8.45 -0.90
C VAL A 22 7.20 -9.65 0.06
N ASN A 23 7.70 -10.80 -0.40
CA ASN A 23 7.81 -12.00 0.41
C ASN A 23 8.76 -11.81 1.59
N SER A 24 9.91 -11.15 1.41
CA SER A 24 10.82 -10.85 2.52
C SER A 24 10.20 -9.95 3.59
N PHE A 25 9.39 -8.95 3.17
CA PHE A 25 8.65 -8.11 4.10
C PHE A 25 7.55 -8.88 4.82
N ASP A 26 6.83 -9.75 4.09
CA ASP A 26 5.80 -10.59 4.68
C ASP A 26 6.39 -11.57 5.70
N THR A 27 7.50 -12.24 5.38
CA THR A 27 8.24 -13.09 6.33
C THR A 27 8.67 -12.31 7.56
N ALA A 28 9.23 -11.11 7.39
CA ALA A 28 9.63 -10.27 8.50
C ALA A 28 8.42 -9.84 9.37
N LEU A 29 7.30 -9.51 8.74
CA LEU A 29 6.05 -9.18 9.43
C LEU A 29 5.54 -10.36 10.24
N GLN A 30 5.46 -11.55 9.64
CA GLN A 30 5.02 -12.77 10.32
C GLN A 30 5.89 -13.10 11.53
N LEU A 31 7.21 -12.91 11.42
CA LEU A 31 8.12 -13.05 12.56
C LEU A 31 7.75 -12.10 13.70
N LYS A 32 7.50 -10.81 13.40
CA LYS A 32 7.10 -9.83 14.42
C LYS A 32 5.74 -10.15 15.05
N VAL A 33 4.78 -10.61 14.25
CA VAL A 33 3.46 -11.07 14.72
C VAL A 33 3.61 -12.25 15.68
N ALA A 34 4.41 -13.25 15.32
CA ALA A 34 4.65 -14.42 16.15
C ALA A 34 5.31 -14.05 17.48
N VAL A 35 6.34 -13.20 17.45
CA VAL A 35 7.01 -12.69 18.66
C VAL A 35 6.02 -11.94 19.55
N TYR A 36 5.20 -11.04 18.98
CA TYR A 36 4.21 -10.30 19.73
C TYR A 36 3.20 -11.22 20.44
N ARG A 37 2.66 -12.21 19.70
CA ARG A 37 1.71 -13.20 20.25
C ARG A 37 2.35 -14.00 21.39
N ALA A 38 3.60 -14.44 21.23
CA ALA A 38 4.32 -15.17 22.27
C ALA A 38 4.55 -14.31 23.52
N CYS A 39 5.00 -13.06 23.36
CA CYS A 39 5.17 -12.12 24.47
C CYS A 39 3.85 -11.85 25.20
N ARG A 40 2.73 -11.73 24.47
CA ARG A 40 1.41 -11.52 25.07
C ARG A 40 0.93 -12.71 25.90
N ILE A 41 1.16 -13.93 25.43
CA ILE A 41 0.87 -15.15 26.20
C ILE A 41 1.72 -15.17 27.48
N ALA A 42 3.01 -14.84 27.37
CA ALA A 42 3.89 -14.74 28.53
C ALA A 42 3.39 -13.68 29.54
N LEU A 43 2.96 -12.51 29.06
CA LEU A 43 2.36 -11.46 29.90
C LEU A 43 1.10 -11.96 30.65
N GLN A 44 0.24 -12.72 29.97
CA GLN A 44 -0.93 -13.32 30.61
C GLN A 44 -0.54 -14.36 31.67
N ASN A 45 0.46 -15.20 31.38
CA ASN A 45 0.93 -16.23 32.31
C ASN A 45 1.64 -15.65 33.54
N LEU A 46 2.26 -14.48 33.40
CA LEU A 46 2.90 -13.75 34.50
C LEU A 46 1.90 -13.00 35.39
N GLY A 47 0.61 -13.04 35.07
CA GLY A 47 -0.43 -12.36 35.86
C GLY A 47 -0.38 -10.84 35.72
N ALA A 48 -0.02 -10.33 34.53
CA ALA A 48 -0.03 -8.90 34.26
C ALA A 48 -1.38 -8.27 34.59
N ASP A 49 -1.33 -7.03 35.06
CA ASP A 49 -2.51 -6.25 35.43
C ASP A 49 -3.45 -6.02 34.23
N ASN A 50 -4.72 -5.78 34.54
CA ASN A 50 -5.73 -5.61 33.51
C ASN A 50 -5.48 -4.34 32.66
N GLU A 51 -4.81 -3.32 33.20
CA GLU A 51 -4.48 -2.11 32.43
C GLU A 51 -3.44 -2.42 31.34
N THR A 52 -2.40 -3.17 31.68
CA THR A 52 -1.40 -3.68 30.72
C THR A 52 -2.05 -4.60 29.67
N LEU A 53 -2.98 -5.47 30.06
CA LEU A 53 -3.67 -6.36 29.10
C LEU A 53 -4.67 -5.61 28.19
N GLN A 54 -5.24 -4.50 28.64
CA GLN A 54 -6.07 -3.61 27.82
C GLN A 54 -5.23 -2.77 26.84
N LYS A 55 -4.02 -2.37 27.25
CA LYS A 55 -3.05 -1.71 26.37
C LYS A 55 -2.59 -2.68 25.28
N TYR A 56 -2.15 -3.88 25.64
CA TYR A 56 -1.65 -4.89 24.69
C TYR A 56 -2.75 -5.87 24.27
N LYS A 57 -3.58 -5.48 23.31
CA LYS A 57 -4.71 -6.27 22.80
C LYS A 57 -4.28 -7.50 21.99
N VAL A 58 -5.21 -8.42 21.78
CA VAL A 58 -4.98 -9.58 20.90
C VAL A 58 -4.77 -9.08 19.47
N LEU A 59 -3.73 -9.59 18.81
CA LEU A 59 -3.42 -9.25 17.43
C LEU A 59 -4.08 -10.26 16.47
N GLU A 60 -5.21 -9.86 15.89
CA GLU A 60 -5.95 -10.68 14.94
C GLU A 60 -5.40 -10.54 13.51
N ASP A 61 -5.65 -11.52 12.66
CA ASP A 61 -5.25 -11.42 11.25
C ASP A 61 -6.02 -10.30 10.52
N ALA A 62 -7.18 -9.89 11.05
CA ALA A 62 -7.93 -8.72 10.59
C ALA A 62 -7.20 -7.40 10.86
N ASP A 63 -6.42 -7.31 11.94
CA ASP A 63 -5.58 -6.15 12.27
C ASP A 63 -4.39 -5.99 11.32
N LEU A 64 -3.88 -7.12 10.81
CA LEU A 64 -2.78 -7.16 9.84
C LEU A 64 -3.24 -6.80 8.42
N LYS A 65 -4.52 -7.05 8.13
CA LYS A 65 -5.17 -6.55 6.92
C LYS A 65 -5.37 -5.05 7.09
N MET A 66 -4.32 -4.27 6.83
CA MET A 66 -4.44 -2.84 6.60
C MET A 66 -5.54 -2.64 5.55
N LYS A 67 -6.75 -2.27 5.99
CA LYS A 67 -7.84 -1.98 5.09
C LYS A 67 -7.30 -0.90 4.17
N ALA A 68 -7.29 -1.18 2.89
CA ALA A 68 -6.74 -0.33 1.86
C ALA A 68 -7.59 0.95 1.67
N THR A 69 -8.17 1.51 2.72
CA THR A 69 -8.93 2.78 2.67
C THR A 69 -8.03 3.98 2.48
N ALA A 70 -6.73 3.83 2.69
CA ALA A 70 -5.76 4.80 2.22
C ALA A 70 -5.66 4.71 0.67
N SER A 71 -5.57 3.52 0.08
CA SER A 71 -5.40 3.37 -1.37
C SER A 71 -6.73 3.47 -2.14
N GLY A 72 -7.28 4.68 -2.20
CA GLY A 72 -8.25 5.11 -3.21
C GLY A 72 -9.67 4.55 -3.03
N GLY A 73 -10.64 5.42 -2.74
CA GLY A 73 -12.01 5.10 -3.11
C GLY A 73 -13.15 5.68 -2.28
N ASN A 74 -12.92 6.39 -1.17
CA ASN A 74 -14.04 7.06 -0.50
C ASN A 74 -13.78 8.56 -0.33
N LYS A 75 -14.57 9.35 -1.06
CA LYS A 75 -14.54 10.82 -1.09
C LYS A 75 -15.34 11.44 0.07
N ASP A 76 -16.09 10.61 0.82
CA ASP A 76 -17.08 11.07 1.79
C ASP A 76 -16.69 10.81 3.26
N ALA A 77 -15.48 10.34 3.53
CA ALA A 77 -15.01 10.06 4.90
C ALA A 77 -14.42 11.29 5.62
N ARG A 78 -15.07 12.46 5.53
CA ARG A 78 -14.68 13.63 6.34
C ARG A 78 -14.84 13.40 7.85
N SER A 79 -15.56 12.35 8.27
CA SER A 79 -15.88 12.09 9.69
C SER A 79 -15.27 10.82 10.29
N SER A 80 -14.61 9.94 9.52
CA SER A 80 -14.11 8.64 10.03
C SER A 80 -12.60 8.49 9.89
N ARG A 81 -11.87 9.60 10.08
CA ARG A 81 -10.40 9.63 10.07
C ARG A 81 -9.78 8.57 10.99
N ASN A 82 -10.42 8.21 12.09
CA ASN A 82 -9.81 7.36 13.13
C ASN A 82 -10.19 5.86 13.09
N ASP A 83 -11.15 5.43 12.26
CA ASP A 83 -11.78 4.10 12.39
C ASP A 83 -11.17 3.00 11.49
N HIS A 84 -10.09 3.30 10.77
CA HIS A 84 -9.53 2.36 9.78
C HIS A 84 -8.10 1.90 10.06
N LEU A 85 -7.47 2.40 11.13
CA LEU A 85 -6.14 1.97 11.54
C LEU A 85 -6.26 0.93 12.66
N SER A 86 -5.43 -0.10 12.62
CA SER A 86 -5.39 -1.08 13.71
C SER A 86 -4.91 -0.43 15.00
N TRP A 87 -5.42 -0.93 16.13
CA TRP A 87 -5.22 -0.39 17.47
C TRP A 87 -3.75 -0.22 17.86
N PHE A 88 -2.85 -1.05 17.32
CA PHE A 88 -1.42 -1.01 17.66
C PHE A 88 -0.72 0.28 17.20
N TRP A 89 -1.29 0.98 16.21
CA TRP A 89 -0.80 2.29 15.78
C TRP A 89 -1.11 3.42 16.78
N SER A 90 -2.01 3.19 17.76
CA SER A 90 -2.37 4.17 18.79
C SER A 90 -1.71 3.91 20.15
N LEU A 91 -0.78 2.95 20.26
CA LEU A 91 -0.26 2.48 21.56
C LEU A 91 0.69 3.45 22.29
N ASP A 92 1.35 4.33 21.55
CA ASP A 92 2.42 5.19 22.07
C ASP A 92 2.19 6.68 21.80
N VAL A 93 0.92 7.05 21.58
CA VAL A 93 0.51 8.45 21.44
C VAL A 93 0.08 8.91 22.84
N PRO A 94 0.84 9.80 23.51
CA PRO A 94 0.43 10.31 24.81
C PRO A 94 -0.93 10.99 24.68
N ARG A 95 -1.80 10.80 25.68
CA ARG A 95 -3.18 11.29 25.66
C ARG A 95 -3.27 12.83 25.50
N ASP A 96 -2.19 13.53 25.87
CA ASP A 96 -2.03 14.99 25.87
C ASP A 96 -1.02 15.53 24.84
N THR A 97 -0.33 14.68 24.08
CA THR A 97 0.40 15.18 22.91
C THR A 97 -0.64 15.43 21.84
N ASP A 98 -0.61 16.62 21.21
CA ASP A 98 -1.41 16.91 20.03
C ASP A 98 -1.39 15.68 19.14
N ARG A 99 -2.53 14.99 19.09
CA ARG A 99 -2.76 13.63 18.54
C ARG A 99 -2.48 13.55 17.03
N ASN A 100 -1.81 14.57 16.50
CA ASN A 100 -1.98 15.13 15.19
C ASN A 100 -0.66 15.22 14.42
N ASP A 101 0.52 15.19 15.04
CA ASP A 101 1.77 15.37 14.28
C ASP A 101 2.10 14.15 13.40
N TRP A 102 2.39 13.00 14.02
CA TRP A 102 2.72 11.78 13.26
C TRP A 102 1.54 11.26 12.40
N MET A 103 0.29 11.45 12.87
CA MET A 103 -0.90 11.10 12.11
C MET A 103 -1.09 12.00 10.89
N SER A 104 -0.84 13.32 11.02
CA SER A 104 -0.88 14.24 9.87
C SER A 104 0.18 13.87 8.85
N GLU A 105 1.38 13.51 9.30
CA GLU A 105 2.46 13.03 8.44
C GLU A 105 2.07 11.75 7.70
N PHE A 106 1.46 10.78 8.40
CA PHE A 106 0.97 9.55 7.79
C PHE A 106 -0.03 9.84 6.66
N TYR A 107 -1.03 10.69 6.91
CA TYR A 107 -2.01 11.06 5.88
C TYR A 107 -1.39 11.90 4.76
N ARG A 108 -0.45 12.80 5.07
CA ARG A 108 0.24 13.65 4.10
C ARG A 108 1.03 12.81 3.10
N VAL A 109 1.86 11.89 3.60
CA VAL A 109 2.64 10.96 2.75
C VAL A 109 1.71 10.10 1.91
N HIS A 110 0.62 9.63 2.51
CA HIS A 110 -0.33 8.80 1.79
C HIS A 110 -1.04 9.57 0.66
N TRP A 111 -1.49 10.80 0.93
CA TRP A 111 -2.07 11.69 -0.06
C TRP A 111 -1.08 12.01 -1.19
N LEU A 112 0.17 12.36 -0.86
CA LEU A 112 1.23 12.63 -1.85
C LEU A 112 1.44 11.45 -2.79
N ARG A 113 1.44 10.22 -2.26
CA ARG A 113 1.56 9.00 -3.07
C ARG A 113 0.37 8.79 -3.98
N SER A 114 -0.85 8.98 -3.48
CA SER A 114 -2.07 8.90 -4.30
C SER A 114 -2.10 9.95 -5.40
N LYS A 115 -1.65 11.18 -5.09
CA LYS A 115 -1.49 12.25 -6.06
C LYS A 115 -0.47 11.87 -7.14
N ALA A 116 0.73 11.43 -6.76
CA ALA A 116 1.77 11.03 -7.71
C ALA A 116 1.33 9.88 -8.64
N VAL A 117 0.52 8.93 -8.15
CA VAL A 117 -0.07 7.87 -8.99
C VAL A 117 -1.07 8.45 -9.99
N LYS A 118 -1.94 9.36 -9.54
CA LYS A 118 -2.88 10.04 -10.42
C LYS A 118 -2.15 10.84 -11.50
N ASP A 119 -1.16 11.63 -11.10
CA ASP A 119 -0.37 12.47 -12.01
C ASP A 119 0.33 11.61 -13.06
N ARG A 120 0.96 10.48 -12.65
CA ARG A 120 1.54 9.51 -13.59
C ARG A 120 0.51 8.93 -14.57
N TRP A 121 -0.68 8.56 -14.10
CA TRP A 121 -1.71 8.04 -15.00
C TRP A 121 -2.18 9.08 -16.02
N GLN A 122 -2.18 10.36 -15.64
CA GLN A 122 -2.49 11.44 -16.58
C GLN A 122 -1.39 11.57 -17.64
N GLU A 123 -0.12 11.54 -17.23
CA GLU A 123 1.03 11.53 -18.15
C GLU A 123 1.01 10.31 -19.10
N GLU A 124 0.74 9.11 -18.57
CA GLU A 124 0.67 7.87 -19.37
C GLU A 124 -0.42 7.96 -20.46
N VAL A 125 -1.55 8.61 -20.19
CA VAL A 125 -2.61 8.81 -21.20
C VAL A 125 -2.17 9.73 -22.33
N GLU A 126 -1.42 10.79 -22.02
CA GLU A 126 -0.88 11.71 -23.03
C GLU A 126 0.19 11.03 -23.88
N LEU A 127 1.11 10.30 -23.24
CA LEU A 127 2.15 9.52 -23.92
C LEU A 127 1.57 8.47 -24.86
N LEU A 128 0.58 7.71 -24.41
CA LEU A 128 -0.06 6.68 -25.25
C LEU A 128 -0.74 7.26 -26.50
N ARG A 129 -1.30 8.47 -26.41
CA ARG A 129 -1.88 9.16 -27.58
C ARG A 129 -0.80 9.54 -28.59
N ALA A 130 0.28 10.14 -28.11
CA ALA A 130 1.42 10.51 -28.97
C ALA A 130 2.08 9.28 -29.60
N GLU A 131 2.27 8.20 -28.83
CA GLU A 131 2.80 6.92 -29.33
C GLU A 131 1.92 6.33 -30.44
N PHE A 132 0.59 6.39 -30.29
CA PHE A 132 -0.33 5.89 -31.31
C PHE A 132 -0.23 6.70 -32.61
N GLU A 133 -0.19 8.02 -32.52
CA GLU A 133 0.01 8.90 -33.68
C GLU A 133 1.35 8.62 -34.37
N TRP A 134 2.43 8.48 -33.60
CA TRP A 134 3.76 8.17 -34.13
C TRP A 134 3.80 6.80 -34.80
N ALA A 135 3.16 5.79 -34.21
CA ALA A 135 3.07 4.46 -34.81
C ALA A 135 2.32 4.51 -36.15
N SER A 136 1.17 5.20 -36.21
CA SER A 136 0.40 5.37 -37.45
C SER A 136 1.23 6.06 -38.54
N ASN A 137 1.86 7.20 -38.22
CA ASN A 137 2.68 7.95 -39.16
C ASN A 137 3.90 7.15 -39.62
N PHE A 138 4.51 6.37 -38.72
CA PHE A 138 5.62 5.49 -39.08
C PHE A 138 5.19 4.43 -40.09
N PHE A 139 4.04 3.78 -39.89
CA PHE A 139 3.53 2.79 -40.83
C PHE A 139 3.18 3.41 -42.18
N GLN A 140 2.55 4.58 -42.19
CA GLN A 140 2.22 5.29 -43.43
C GLN A 140 3.48 5.65 -44.23
N ARG A 141 4.46 6.30 -43.60
CA ARG A 141 5.74 6.62 -44.25
C ARG A 141 6.44 5.37 -44.77
N THR A 142 6.43 4.29 -44.00
CA THR A 142 7.06 3.03 -44.42
C THR A 142 6.36 2.44 -45.65
N ALA A 143 5.03 2.56 -45.74
CA ALA A 143 4.27 2.12 -46.91
C ALA A 143 4.62 2.96 -48.16
N GLU A 144 4.67 4.29 -48.04
CA GLU A 144 5.08 5.20 -49.12
C GLU A 144 6.51 4.90 -49.60
N ASP A 145 7.44 4.68 -48.67
CA ASP A 145 8.82 4.30 -48.99
C ASP A 145 8.91 2.97 -49.75
N TRP A 146 7.98 2.03 -49.53
CA TRP A 146 7.94 0.75 -50.23
C TRP A 146 7.37 0.89 -51.64
N GLU A 147 6.32 1.70 -51.83
CA GLU A 147 5.77 2.02 -53.15
C GLU A 147 6.78 2.76 -54.04
N HIS A 148 7.59 3.65 -53.47
CA HIS A 148 8.64 4.35 -54.22
C HIS A 148 9.84 3.46 -54.60
N ARG A 149 9.98 2.29 -53.99
CA ARG A 149 11.08 1.34 -54.25
C ARG A 149 10.72 0.22 -55.24
N SER A 150 9.44 0.08 -55.58
CA SER A 150 8.95 -0.86 -56.61
C SER A 150 8.91 -0.19 -57.98
#